data_AF-A0A968VVE5-F1
#
_entry.id   AF-A0A968VVE5-F1
#
_cell.length_a   1.000
_cell.length_b   1.000
_cell.length_c   1.000
_cell.angle_alpha   90.00
_cell.angle_beta   90.00
_cell.angle_gamma   90.00
#
_symmetry.space_group_name_H-M   'P 1'
#
loop_
_entity.id
_entity.type
_entity.pdbx_description
1 polymer ?
#
loop_
_entity_poly.entity_id
_entity_poly.type
_entity_poly.pdbx_seq_one_letter_code
_entity_poly.pdbx_strand_id
1 'polypeptide(L)'
;MLPKGYDREMLFDLANKQEELIKAVEAVNPNMVVVLNTGVPVKTEPWINSAKAFIDVFFSGQEAGNALANILFGKTNPSGKLVFSYIASKDKTPVFGHYGHEDLKAPYSEGIFVGYRYLDKNNIEPIYPFGFGLSYTSFKYSNVSVQDNGNLNVTVGLDVENTGTVDGDEVVQLYVQPLDPAVERPVKELKAFARVSLKAGRKNKLACSLITVPLHTTT
;
A
#
# COMPACT_ATOMS: atom_id res chain seq x y z
N MET A 1 0.25 13.51 19.21
CA MET A 1 -0.65 14.00 18.16
C MET A 1 -0.16 15.40 17.81
N LEU A 2 0.21 15.67 16.56
CA LEU A 2 0.56 17.03 16.17
C LEU A 2 -0.71 17.89 16.15
N PRO A 3 -0.65 19.19 16.51
CA PRO A 3 -1.80 20.07 16.42
C PRO A 3 -2.27 20.20 14.98
N LYS A 4 -3.59 20.32 14.78
CA LYS A 4 -4.17 20.71 13.48
C LYS A 4 -3.51 22.01 13.00
N GLY A 5 -3.04 22.04 11.75
CA GLY A 5 -2.45 23.24 11.14
C GLY A 5 -0.92 23.22 10.97
N TYR A 6 -0.27 22.11 11.31
CA TYR A 6 1.17 21.93 11.13
C TYR A 6 1.49 20.60 10.46
N ASP A 7 2.52 20.60 9.62
CA ASP A 7 3.15 19.38 9.12
C ASP A 7 4.10 18.80 10.17
N ARG A 8 4.50 17.54 9.97
CA ARG A 8 5.47 16.90 10.88
C ARG A 8 6.88 17.41 10.61
N GLU A 9 7.57 17.83 11.65
CA GLU A 9 9.01 18.13 11.58
C GLU A 9 9.85 16.85 11.51
N MET A 10 9.52 15.85 12.33
CA MET A 10 10.11 14.51 12.27
C MET A 10 9.36 13.66 11.23
N LEU A 11 9.97 13.49 10.06
CA LEU A 11 9.26 13.00 8.90
C LEU A 11 8.97 11.51 8.88
N PHE A 12 9.70 10.66 9.61
CA PHE A 12 9.45 9.20 9.59
C PHE A 12 9.78 8.45 10.88
N ASP A 13 10.48 9.04 11.85
CA ASP A 13 10.91 8.32 13.04
C ASP A 13 9.75 8.21 14.06
N LEU A 14 9.75 7.14 14.87
CA LEU A 14 8.76 7.02 15.95
C LEU A 14 9.10 7.99 17.09
N ALA A 15 8.12 8.77 17.53
CA ALA A 15 8.30 9.75 18.60
C ALA A 15 8.60 9.08 19.96
N ASN A 16 9.13 9.86 20.90
CA ASN A 16 9.26 9.50 22.32
C ASN A 16 10.03 8.19 22.57
N LYS A 17 11.12 7.95 21.83
CA LYS A 17 12.01 6.78 22.03
C LYS A 17 11.31 5.42 21.89
N GLN A 18 10.21 5.35 21.15
CA GLN A 18 9.49 4.09 20.94
C GLN A 18 10.37 3.02 20.26
N GLU A 19 11.35 3.42 19.44
CA GLU A 19 12.33 2.47 18.88
C GLU A 19 13.25 1.86 19.95
N GLU A 20 13.67 2.66 20.95
CA GLU A 20 14.44 2.15 22.10
C GLU A 20 13.60 1.16 22.91
N LEU A 21 12.30 1.45 23.10
CA LEU A 21 11.37 0.55 23.76
C LEU A 21 11.22 -0.78 23.00
N ILE A 22 11.02 -0.75 21.68
CA ILE A 22 10.91 -1.97 20.88
C ILE A 22 12.16 -2.84 21.05
N LYS A 23 13.36 -2.25 20.95
CA LYS A 23 14.62 -2.98 21.16
C LYS A 23 14.76 -3.55 22.56
N ALA A 24 14.34 -2.82 23.59
CA ALA A 24 14.37 -3.30 24.98
C ALA A 24 13.44 -4.50 25.20
N VAL A 25 12.24 -4.50 24.58
CA VAL A 25 11.31 -5.64 24.66
C VAL A 25 11.85 -6.84 23.89
N GLU A 26 12.48 -6.63 22.73
CA GLU A 26 13.05 -7.71 21.92
C GLU A 26 14.12 -8.47 22.71
N ALA A 27 14.99 -7.74 23.42
CA ALA A 27 16.08 -8.30 24.20
C ALA A 27 15.61 -9.30 25.28
N VAL A 28 14.34 -9.23 25.71
CA VAL A 28 13.76 -10.12 26.71
C VAL A 28 12.68 -11.06 26.16
N ASN A 29 12.12 -10.77 24.98
CA ASN A 29 11.12 -11.61 24.33
C ASN A 29 11.21 -11.52 22.79
N PRO A 30 11.76 -12.54 22.12
CA PRO A 30 11.87 -12.55 20.65
C PRO A 30 10.53 -12.85 19.95
N ASN A 31 9.46 -13.17 20.68
CA ASN A 31 8.12 -13.41 20.12
C ASN A 31 7.25 -12.15 20.19
N MET A 32 7.72 -11.08 19.55
CA MET A 32 7.05 -9.79 19.57
C MET A 32 6.24 -9.54 18.29
N VAL A 33 5.04 -8.97 18.46
CA VAL A 33 4.26 -8.34 17.40
C VAL A 33 4.18 -6.85 17.69
N VAL A 34 4.52 -6.01 16.71
CA VAL A 34 4.43 -4.55 16.83
C VAL A 34 3.12 -4.07 16.21
N VAL A 35 2.31 -3.31 16.96
CA VAL A 35 1.09 -2.70 16.43
C VAL A 35 1.32 -1.20 16.28
N LEU A 36 1.27 -0.71 15.04
CA LEU A 36 1.46 0.70 14.71
C LEU A 36 0.11 1.42 14.65
N ASN A 37 -0.02 2.45 15.47
CA ASN A 37 -1.17 3.36 15.47
C ASN A 37 -0.70 4.74 14.99
N THR A 38 -0.51 4.86 13.67
CA THR A 38 0.11 6.01 13.01
C THR A 38 -0.71 6.46 11.80
N GLY A 39 -0.92 7.76 11.62
CA GLY A 39 -1.71 8.27 10.48
C GLY A 39 -0.96 8.37 9.15
N VAL A 40 0.36 8.13 9.14
CA VAL A 40 1.27 8.37 8.01
C VAL A 40 2.45 7.40 8.10
N PRO A 41 3.23 7.22 7.03
CA PRO A 41 4.40 6.33 7.05
C PRO A 41 5.39 6.65 8.18
N VAL A 42 5.98 5.60 8.70
CA VAL A 42 7.12 5.63 9.64
C VAL A 42 8.18 4.65 9.17
N LYS A 43 9.45 4.92 9.50
CA LYS A 43 10.54 3.97 9.26
C LYS A 43 10.30 2.72 10.09
N THR A 44 10.54 1.58 9.47
CA THR A 44 10.40 0.29 10.14
C THR A 44 11.74 -0.45 10.23
N GLU A 45 12.67 -0.16 9.33
CA GLU A 45 14.02 -0.72 9.26
C GLU A 45 14.76 -0.77 10.60
N PRO A 46 14.66 0.25 11.51
CA PRO A 46 15.35 0.20 12.79
C PRO A 46 14.91 -0.94 13.73
N TRP A 47 13.76 -1.57 13.49
CA TRP A 47 13.14 -2.54 14.39
C TRP A 47 12.36 -3.67 13.69
N ILE A 48 12.17 -3.64 12.38
CA ILE A 48 11.34 -4.62 11.66
C ILE A 48 11.90 -6.05 11.75
N ASN A 49 13.22 -6.20 11.72
CA ASN A 49 13.89 -7.50 11.83
C ASN A 49 13.75 -8.11 13.24
N SER A 50 13.45 -7.28 14.24
CA SER A 50 13.23 -7.66 15.63
C SER A 50 11.82 -8.17 15.90
N ALA A 51 10.85 -7.73 15.07
CA ALA A 51 9.45 -8.07 15.22
C ALA A 51 9.08 -9.27 14.33
N LYS A 52 8.38 -10.27 14.89
CA LYS A 52 7.88 -11.41 14.10
C LYS A 52 6.74 -11.03 13.16
N ALA A 53 6.02 -9.98 13.51
CA ALA A 53 5.01 -9.36 12.67
C ALA A 53 4.84 -7.90 13.07
N PHE A 54 4.35 -7.09 12.14
CA PHE A 54 3.79 -5.79 12.48
C PHE A 54 2.39 -5.64 11.86
N ILE A 55 1.54 -4.85 12.52
CA ILE A 55 0.19 -4.53 12.06
C ILE A 55 0.05 -3.02 12.09
N ASP A 56 -0.16 -2.40 10.93
CA ASP A 56 -0.54 -0.99 10.82
C ASP A 56 -2.06 -0.87 10.91
N VAL A 57 -2.53 -0.27 12.01
CA VAL A 57 -3.97 -0.07 12.27
C VAL A 57 -4.43 1.36 11.99
N PHE A 58 -3.54 2.25 11.55
CA PHE A 58 -3.79 3.68 11.42
C PHE A 58 -4.48 4.26 12.67
N PHE A 59 -5.26 5.32 12.51
CA PHE A 59 -6.21 5.78 13.51
C PHE A 59 -7.56 5.06 13.32
N SER A 60 -7.72 3.92 13.97
CA SER A 60 -8.81 2.94 13.76
C SER A 60 -10.13 3.25 14.49
N GLY A 61 -10.26 4.43 15.09
CA GLY A 61 -11.50 4.88 15.74
C GLY A 61 -11.87 4.11 17.00
N GLN A 62 -13.13 4.25 17.45
CA GLN A 62 -13.58 3.77 18.76
C GLN A 62 -13.60 2.24 18.91
N GLU A 63 -13.72 1.49 17.81
CA GLU A 63 -13.74 0.02 17.80
C GLU A 63 -12.34 -0.59 17.57
N ALA A 64 -11.29 0.23 17.59
CA ALA A 64 -9.92 -0.19 17.31
C ALA A 64 -9.47 -1.42 18.14
N GLY A 65 -9.80 -1.45 19.43
CA GLY A 65 -9.45 -2.56 20.31
C GLY A 65 -10.10 -3.88 19.89
N ASN A 66 -11.39 -3.84 19.55
CA ASN A 66 -12.14 -5.02 19.10
C ASN A 66 -11.64 -5.50 17.73
N ALA A 67 -11.41 -4.58 16.80
CA ALA A 67 -10.89 -4.89 15.47
C ALA A 67 -9.49 -5.52 15.57
N LEU A 68 -8.59 -4.92 16.35
CA LEU A 68 -7.23 -5.42 16.57
C LEU A 68 -7.23 -6.81 17.22
N ALA A 69 -8.06 -7.02 18.26
CA ALA A 69 -8.17 -8.34 18.89
C ALA A 69 -8.65 -9.40 17.88
N ASN A 70 -9.66 -9.11 17.07
CA ASN A 70 -10.13 -10.06 16.05
C ASN A 70 -9.03 -10.41 15.04
N ILE A 71 -8.18 -9.45 14.66
CA ILE A 71 -7.04 -9.68 13.77
C ILE A 71 -5.98 -10.53 14.47
N LEU A 72 -5.49 -10.11 15.65
CA LEU A 72 -4.43 -10.80 16.39
C LEU A 72 -4.77 -12.28 16.68
N PHE A 73 -6.04 -12.59 16.93
CA PHE A 73 -6.52 -13.94 17.21
C PHE A 73 -7.05 -14.68 15.97
N GLY A 74 -6.88 -14.13 14.77
CA GLY A 74 -7.26 -14.79 13.51
C GLY A 74 -8.77 -14.94 13.28
N LYS A 75 -9.62 -14.31 14.11
CA LYS A 75 -11.07 -14.25 13.88
C LYS A 75 -11.40 -13.39 12.66
N THR A 76 -10.53 -12.44 12.32
CA THR A 76 -10.58 -11.69 11.08
C THR A 76 -9.22 -11.77 10.39
N ASN A 77 -9.22 -12.18 9.13
CA ASN A 77 -8.02 -12.17 8.30
C ASN A 77 -7.75 -10.74 7.78
N PRO A 78 -6.55 -10.16 7.98
CA PRO A 78 -6.23 -8.83 7.46
C PRO A 78 -6.28 -8.81 5.93
N SER A 79 -6.90 -7.77 5.38
CA SER A 79 -7.10 -7.60 3.93
C SER A 79 -6.94 -6.15 3.45
N GLY A 80 -6.40 -5.28 4.31
CA GLY A 80 -6.05 -3.91 3.96
C GLY A 80 -4.89 -3.88 2.95
N LYS A 81 -4.92 -2.91 2.04
CA LYS A 81 -3.81 -2.60 1.12
C LYS A 81 -3.44 -1.12 1.28
N LEU A 82 -2.16 -0.81 1.27
CA LEU A 82 -1.65 0.55 1.43
C LEU A 82 -2.15 1.48 0.32
N VAL A 83 -2.61 2.67 0.71
CA VAL A 83 -3.06 3.73 -0.23
C VAL A 83 -1.96 4.77 -0.50
N PHE A 84 -0.79 4.60 0.08
CA PHE A 84 0.44 5.37 -0.17
C PHE A 84 1.66 4.47 0.07
N SER A 85 2.80 4.81 -0.55
CA SER A 85 4.05 4.09 -0.33
C SER A 85 4.71 4.50 0.99
N TYR A 86 5.27 3.53 1.71
CA TYR A 86 6.23 3.79 2.78
C TYR A 86 7.62 3.95 2.17
N ILE A 87 8.34 5.00 2.54
CA ILE A 87 9.65 5.33 1.98
C ILE A 87 10.71 5.43 3.08
N ALA A 88 11.95 5.08 2.75
CA ALA A 88 13.07 5.04 3.69
C ALA A 88 13.41 6.42 4.27
N SER A 89 13.24 7.49 3.49
CA SER A 89 13.70 8.82 3.87
C SER A 89 13.05 9.94 3.06
N LYS A 90 13.11 11.16 3.60
CA LYS A 90 12.44 12.35 3.05
C LYS A 90 12.97 12.79 1.70
N ASP A 91 14.25 12.58 1.45
CA ASP A 91 14.94 12.85 0.19
C ASP A 91 14.51 11.91 -0.95
N LYS A 92 13.69 10.90 -0.66
CA LYS A 92 13.04 10.05 -1.67
C LYS A 92 11.64 10.55 -2.06
N THR A 93 11.22 11.72 -1.58
CA THR A 93 9.97 12.36 -1.99
C THR A 93 10.21 13.36 -3.12
N PRO A 94 9.25 13.54 -4.05
CA PRO A 94 9.34 14.55 -5.09
C PRO A 94 9.45 15.99 -4.55
N VAL A 95 8.96 16.22 -3.34
CA VAL A 95 8.84 17.55 -2.74
C VAL A 95 10.01 17.91 -1.82
N PHE A 96 11.01 17.03 -1.71
CA PHE A 96 12.17 17.27 -0.85
C PHE A 96 12.94 18.52 -1.30
N GLY A 97 13.11 19.48 -0.39
CA GLY A 97 13.81 20.74 -0.69
C GLY A 97 12.97 21.76 -1.47
N HIS A 98 11.72 21.43 -1.80
CA HIS A 98 10.81 22.25 -2.62
C HIS A 98 9.49 22.61 -1.90
N TYR A 99 9.36 22.24 -0.63
CA TYR A 99 8.18 22.44 0.20
C TYR A 99 8.55 23.13 1.53
N GLY A 100 7.70 24.06 1.98
CA GLY A 100 7.91 24.82 3.22
C GLY A 100 8.85 26.02 3.08
N HIS A 101 8.90 26.66 1.91
CA HIS A 101 9.69 27.87 1.67
C HIS A 101 9.12 29.10 2.42
N GLU A 102 10.01 29.99 2.86
CA GLU A 102 9.65 31.23 3.59
C GLU A 102 8.80 32.20 2.75
N ASP A 103 8.88 32.11 1.42
CA ASP A 103 8.08 32.92 0.50
C ASP A 103 6.64 32.43 0.35
N LEU A 104 6.27 31.36 1.09
CA LEU A 104 4.94 30.75 1.12
C LEU A 104 4.45 30.24 -0.24
N LYS A 105 5.39 29.93 -1.15
CA LYS A 105 5.08 29.29 -2.43
C LYS A 105 5.45 27.82 -2.39
N ALA A 106 4.58 27.00 -2.97
CA ALA A 106 4.80 25.56 -3.13
C ALA A 106 4.49 25.18 -4.59
N PRO A 107 5.46 25.31 -5.52
CA PRO A 107 5.28 24.88 -6.90
C PRO A 107 5.28 23.35 -6.99
N TYR A 108 4.30 22.78 -7.69
CA TYR A 108 4.16 21.33 -7.87
C TYR A 108 5.02 20.87 -9.06
N SER A 109 6.33 21.03 -8.91
CA SER A 109 7.32 20.77 -9.97
C SER A 109 7.37 19.30 -10.40
N GLU A 110 6.92 18.40 -9.54
CA GLU A 110 6.81 16.97 -9.80
C GLU A 110 5.65 16.61 -10.74
N GLY A 111 4.71 17.53 -10.96
CA GLY A 111 3.57 17.32 -11.84
C GLY A 111 2.78 16.05 -11.51
N ILE A 112 2.66 15.14 -12.48
CA ILE A 112 1.93 13.87 -12.31
C ILE A 112 2.74 12.78 -11.56
N PHE A 113 4.02 13.03 -11.29
CA PHE A 113 4.91 12.07 -10.64
C PHE A 113 4.84 12.26 -9.12
N VAL A 114 3.75 11.74 -8.53
CA VAL A 114 3.49 11.75 -7.08
C VAL A 114 3.32 10.33 -6.57
N GLY A 115 3.83 10.06 -5.37
CA GLY A 115 3.74 8.74 -4.72
C GLY A 115 4.48 7.66 -5.50
N TYR A 116 3.86 6.50 -5.70
CA TYR A 116 4.49 5.38 -6.43
C TYR A 116 4.91 5.76 -7.86
N ARG A 117 4.23 6.72 -8.51
CA ARG A 117 4.59 7.19 -9.86
C ARG A 117 5.97 7.84 -9.89
N TYR A 118 6.30 8.62 -8.85
CA TYR A 118 7.62 9.22 -8.68
C TYR A 118 8.68 8.15 -8.43
N LEU A 119 8.38 7.23 -7.52
CA LEU A 119 9.30 6.16 -7.13
C LEU A 119 9.64 5.27 -8.31
N ASP A 120 8.62 4.84 -9.07
CA ASP A 120 8.81 4.02 -10.28
C ASP A 120 9.64 4.77 -11.33
N LYS A 121 9.33 6.05 -11.60
CA LYS A 121 10.09 6.88 -12.58
C LYS A 121 11.57 6.99 -12.23
N ASN A 122 11.89 7.10 -10.95
CA ASN A 122 13.25 7.30 -10.47
C ASN A 122 13.94 6.01 -10.01
N ASN A 123 13.31 4.84 -10.21
CA ASN A 123 13.81 3.54 -9.77
C ASN A 123 14.17 3.52 -8.27
N ILE A 124 13.28 4.08 -7.44
CA ILE A 124 13.44 4.15 -5.99
C ILE A 124 12.58 3.05 -5.35
N GLU A 125 13.22 2.14 -4.63
CA GLU A 125 12.53 1.08 -3.90
C GLU A 125 11.84 1.64 -2.63
N PRO A 126 10.51 1.50 -2.47
CA PRO A 126 9.83 1.81 -1.22
C PRO A 126 10.12 0.73 -0.16
N ILE A 127 9.95 1.06 1.12
CA ILE A 127 9.94 0.05 2.20
C ILE A 127 8.74 -0.88 2.00
N TYR A 128 7.57 -0.28 1.79
CA TYR A 128 6.33 -0.98 1.45
C TYR A 128 5.67 -0.23 0.29
N PRO A 129 5.44 -0.88 -0.86
CA PRO A 129 4.89 -0.20 -2.03
C PRO A 129 3.40 0.14 -1.87
N PHE A 130 2.93 1.11 -2.65
CA PHE A 130 1.51 1.33 -2.84
C PHE A 130 0.80 0.02 -3.22
N GLY A 131 -0.36 -0.23 -2.62
CA GLY A 131 -1.13 -1.45 -2.84
C GLY A 131 -0.62 -2.68 -2.08
N PHE A 132 0.44 -2.58 -1.27
CA PHE A 132 0.96 -3.68 -0.45
C PHE A 132 0.04 -3.99 0.74
N GLY A 133 -0.05 -5.26 1.11
CA GLY A 133 -0.73 -5.72 2.31
C GLY A 133 -0.82 -7.25 2.35
N LEU A 134 -0.45 -7.81 3.48
CA LEU A 134 -0.39 -9.26 3.71
C LEU A 134 -1.74 -9.81 4.20
N SER A 135 -1.85 -11.14 4.16
CA SER A 135 -3.01 -11.90 4.62
C SER A 135 -2.54 -13.13 5.41
N TYR A 136 -3.41 -13.70 6.24
CA TYR A 136 -3.19 -15.02 6.88
C TYR A 136 -3.42 -16.19 5.92
N THR A 137 -3.84 -15.93 4.69
CA THR A 137 -3.94 -16.92 3.62
C THR A 137 -3.13 -16.49 2.41
N SER A 138 -2.98 -17.38 1.43
CA SER A 138 -2.29 -17.13 0.17
C SER A 138 -3.27 -17.17 -1.00
N PHE A 139 -3.00 -16.35 -2.03
CA PHE A 139 -3.80 -16.30 -3.25
C PHE A 139 -2.96 -16.60 -4.47
N LYS A 140 -3.56 -17.27 -5.46
CA LYS A 140 -2.94 -17.54 -6.76
C LYS A 140 -3.78 -16.94 -7.88
N TYR A 141 -3.11 -16.31 -8.82
CA TYR A 141 -3.67 -15.69 -10.01
C TYR A 141 -3.39 -16.59 -11.21
N SER A 142 -4.37 -16.79 -12.09
CA SER A 142 -4.19 -17.60 -13.30
C SER A 142 -5.18 -17.21 -14.40
N ASN A 143 -4.99 -17.77 -15.60
CA ASN A 143 -5.89 -17.59 -16.75
C ASN A 143 -6.19 -16.12 -17.08
N VAL A 144 -5.17 -15.27 -17.02
CA VAL A 144 -5.31 -13.85 -17.38
C VAL A 144 -5.66 -13.73 -18.86
N SER A 145 -6.73 -13.01 -19.15
CA SER A 145 -7.17 -12.70 -20.51
C SER A 145 -7.43 -11.20 -20.63
N VAL A 146 -7.18 -10.68 -21.83
CA VAL A 146 -7.39 -9.28 -22.17
C VAL A 146 -8.24 -9.25 -23.44
N GLN A 147 -9.37 -8.55 -23.39
CA GLN A 147 -10.25 -8.34 -24.53
C GLN A 147 -10.35 -6.83 -24.79
N ASP A 148 -9.97 -6.43 -26.00
CA ASP A 148 -10.21 -5.07 -26.50
C ASP A 148 -11.67 -4.94 -26.93
N ASN A 149 -12.39 -4.01 -26.31
CA ASN A 149 -13.80 -3.73 -26.61
C ASN A 149 -13.96 -2.57 -27.60
N GLY A 150 -12.85 -2.01 -28.11
CA GLY A 150 -12.84 -0.79 -28.90
C GLY A 150 -13.08 0.46 -28.05
N ASN A 151 -13.05 1.64 -28.68
CA ASN A 151 -13.28 2.94 -28.03
C ASN A 151 -12.46 3.14 -26.75
N LEU A 152 -11.18 2.71 -26.77
CA LEU A 152 -10.27 2.87 -25.64
C LEU A 152 -10.75 2.14 -24.37
N ASN A 153 -11.48 1.04 -24.53
CA ASN A 153 -12.02 0.21 -23.46
C ASN A 153 -11.45 -1.20 -23.56
N VAL A 154 -10.87 -1.68 -22.46
CA VAL A 154 -10.31 -3.04 -22.36
C VAL A 154 -10.94 -3.76 -21.19
N THR A 155 -11.31 -5.01 -21.39
CA THR A 155 -11.69 -5.98 -20.37
C THR A 155 -10.47 -6.79 -19.96
N VAL A 156 -10.24 -6.92 -18.65
CA VAL A 156 -9.29 -7.91 -18.11
C VAL A 156 -10.05 -8.94 -17.29
N GLY A 157 -9.88 -10.22 -17.64
CA GLY A 157 -10.39 -11.37 -16.88
C GLY A 157 -9.24 -12.16 -16.27
N LEU A 158 -9.47 -12.75 -15.09
CA LEU A 158 -8.52 -13.62 -14.42
C LEU A 158 -9.23 -14.49 -13.39
N ASP A 159 -8.63 -15.63 -13.06
CA ASP A 159 -9.04 -16.47 -11.94
C ASP A 159 -8.20 -16.14 -10.70
N VAL A 160 -8.86 -16.00 -9.55
CA VAL A 160 -8.21 -15.85 -8.23
C VAL A 160 -8.62 -17.00 -7.33
N GLU A 161 -7.63 -17.75 -6.86
CA GLU A 161 -7.79 -18.90 -5.97
C GLU A 161 -7.23 -18.59 -4.59
N ASN A 162 -7.98 -18.93 -3.53
CA ASN A 162 -7.43 -18.98 -2.17
C ASN A 162 -6.78 -20.35 -1.94
N THR A 163 -5.46 -20.37 -1.89
CA THR A 163 -4.64 -21.60 -1.79
C THR A 163 -4.29 -21.97 -0.36
N GLY A 164 -4.65 -21.15 0.63
CA GLY A 164 -4.40 -21.42 2.03
C GLY A 164 -5.58 -22.03 2.77
N THR A 165 -5.46 -22.09 4.10
CA THR A 165 -6.40 -22.77 5.01
C THR A 165 -7.33 -21.81 5.76
N VAL A 166 -7.26 -20.51 5.49
CA VAL A 166 -8.08 -19.48 6.14
C VAL A 166 -8.88 -18.73 5.08
N ASP A 167 -10.14 -18.42 5.39
CA ASP A 167 -10.95 -17.52 4.56
C ASP A 167 -10.26 -16.16 4.44
N GLY A 168 -10.35 -15.50 3.29
CA GLY A 168 -9.70 -14.21 3.11
C GLY A 168 -10.25 -13.41 1.95
N ASP A 169 -9.97 -12.12 2.01
CA ASP A 169 -10.27 -11.18 0.94
C ASP A 169 -8.97 -10.80 0.22
N GLU A 170 -9.02 -10.78 -1.11
CA GLU A 170 -7.93 -10.29 -1.95
C GLU A 170 -8.38 -9.05 -2.74
N VAL A 171 -7.45 -8.12 -2.96
CA VAL A 171 -7.64 -6.94 -3.80
C VAL A 171 -6.78 -7.07 -5.05
N VAL A 172 -7.42 -7.44 -6.15
CA VAL A 172 -6.81 -7.45 -7.48
C VAL A 172 -6.62 -6.02 -7.95
N GLN A 173 -5.40 -5.65 -8.36
CA GLN A 173 -5.07 -4.30 -8.84
C GLN A 173 -4.63 -4.36 -10.31
N LEU A 174 -5.22 -3.52 -11.15
CA LEU A 174 -4.89 -3.43 -12.57
C LEU A 174 -4.13 -2.14 -12.86
N TYR A 175 -2.90 -2.31 -13.34
CA TYR A 175 -2.02 -1.23 -13.74
C TYR A 175 -1.87 -1.20 -15.26
N VAL A 176 -1.86 0.00 -15.84
CA VAL A 176 -1.61 0.21 -17.27
C VAL A 176 -0.30 0.94 -17.45
N GLN A 177 0.56 0.40 -18.31
CA GLN A 177 1.82 1.00 -18.72
C GLN A 177 1.73 1.42 -20.19
N PRO A 178 1.94 2.71 -20.52
CA PRO A 178 2.11 3.11 -21.90
C PRO A 178 3.47 2.62 -22.44
N LEU A 179 3.48 2.00 -23.62
CA LEU A 179 4.71 1.49 -24.24
C LEU A 179 5.45 2.56 -25.06
N ASP A 180 4.71 3.46 -25.73
CA ASP A 180 5.26 4.54 -26.54
C ASP A 180 4.38 5.80 -26.41
N PRO A 181 4.47 6.54 -25.27
CA PRO A 181 3.63 7.70 -25.06
C PRO A 181 4.20 8.95 -25.75
N ALA A 182 3.33 9.70 -26.44
CA ALA A 182 3.69 10.97 -27.08
C ALA A 182 4.09 12.09 -26.10
N VAL A 183 3.75 11.93 -24.82
CA VAL A 183 4.08 12.84 -23.73
C VAL A 183 4.64 12.06 -22.55
N GLU A 184 5.32 12.72 -21.63
CA GLU A 184 5.84 12.04 -20.45
C GLU A 184 4.71 11.45 -19.60
N ARG A 185 4.82 10.16 -19.23
CA ARG A 185 3.81 9.44 -18.45
C ARG A 185 4.45 8.61 -17.34
N PRO A 186 3.71 8.30 -16.26
CA PRO A 186 4.16 7.36 -15.25
C PRO A 186 4.46 5.99 -15.87
N VAL A 187 5.45 5.28 -15.31
CA VAL A 187 5.83 3.93 -15.74
C VAL A 187 4.62 3.01 -15.79
N LYS A 188 3.76 3.10 -14.77
CA LYS A 188 2.46 2.45 -14.73
C LYS A 188 1.48 3.29 -13.93
N GLU A 189 0.20 3.11 -14.18
CA GLU A 189 -0.87 3.76 -13.43
C GLU A 189 -1.92 2.75 -13.01
N LEU A 190 -2.29 2.74 -11.73
CA LEU A 190 -3.49 2.04 -11.27
C LEU A 190 -4.70 2.62 -12.01
N LYS A 191 -5.41 1.77 -12.76
CA LYS A 191 -6.63 2.15 -13.45
C LYS A 191 -7.88 1.58 -12.81
N ALA A 192 -7.74 0.48 -12.06
CA ALA A 192 -8.83 -0.08 -11.28
C ALA A 192 -8.37 -1.16 -10.31
N PHE A 193 -9.29 -1.57 -9.45
CA PHE A 193 -9.13 -2.69 -8.54
C PHE A 193 -10.48 -3.37 -8.29
N ALA A 194 -10.43 -4.64 -7.87
CA ALA A 194 -11.60 -5.39 -7.43
C ALA A 194 -11.26 -6.16 -6.16
N ARG A 195 -12.17 -6.15 -5.18
CA ARG A 195 -12.06 -6.98 -3.97
C ARG A 195 -12.89 -8.24 -4.14
N VAL A 196 -12.30 -9.38 -3.78
CA VAL A 196 -12.96 -10.69 -3.84
C VAL A 196 -12.81 -11.42 -2.51
N SER A 197 -13.91 -11.99 -2.00
CA SER A 197 -13.91 -12.81 -0.78
C SER A 197 -13.89 -14.29 -1.15
N LEU A 198 -12.96 -15.04 -0.58
CA LEU A 198 -12.69 -16.44 -0.94
C LEU A 198 -12.59 -17.31 0.31
N LYS A 199 -13.33 -18.43 0.29
CA LYS A 199 -13.25 -19.46 1.33
C LYS A 199 -11.95 -20.27 1.22
N ALA A 200 -11.44 -20.74 2.36
CA ALA A 200 -10.25 -21.57 2.47
C ALA A 200 -10.31 -22.84 1.60
N GLY A 201 -9.20 -23.21 0.97
CA GLY A 201 -9.04 -24.45 0.19
C GLY A 201 -10.03 -24.63 -0.97
N ARG A 202 -10.81 -23.59 -1.31
CA ARG A 202 -11.79 -23.62 -2.39
C ARG A 202 -11.21 -22.90 -3.60
N LYS A 203 -11.10 -23.64 -4.70
CA LYS A 203 -11.10 -23.06 -6.04
C LYS A 203 -12.50 -22.55 -6.34
N ASN A 204 -12.72 -21.26 -6.13
CA ASN A 204 -13.82 -20.60 -6.82
C ASN A 204 -13.29 -20.16 -8.19
N LYS A 205 -13.97 -20.59 -9.25
CA LYS A 205 -13.86 -19.93 -10.54
C LYS A 205 -14.52 -18.57 -10.38
N LEU A 206 -13.77 -17.61 -9.89
CA LEU A 206 -14.23 -16.25 -9.75
C LEU A 206 -14.06 -15.61 -11.12
N ALA A 207 -15.16 -15.60 -11.89
CA ALA A 207 -15.30 -14.69 -13.01
C ALA A 207 -15.38 -13.28 -12.42
N CYS A 208 -14.23 -12.62 -12.26
CA CYS A 208 -14.20 -11.21 -11.91
C CYS A 208 -14.36 -10.41 -13.20
N SER A 209 -15.56 -9.86 -13.35
CA SER A 209 -16.02 -9.09 -14.50
C SER A 209 -15.27 -7.78 -14.67
N LEU A 210 -14.94 -7.51 -15.93
CA LEU A 210 -14.77 -6.24 -16.60
C LEU A 210 -14.59 -5.01 -15.69
N ILE A 211 -13.34 -4.59 -15.58
CA ILE A 211 -13.07 -3.17 -15.43
C ILE A 211 -12.98 -2.61 -16.85
N THR A 212 -13.88 -1.69 -17.19
CA THR A 212 -13.64 -0.75 -18.29
C THR A 212 -12.58 0.24 -17.87
N VAL A 213 -11.38 0.13 -18.42
CA VAL A 213 -10.35 1.17 -18.29
C VAL A 213 -10.52 2.14 -19.45
N PRO A 214 -10.94 3.41 -19.23
CA PRO A 214 -10.83 4.42 -20.27
C PRO A 214 -9.35 4.72 -20.48
N LEU A 215 -8.80 4.30 -21.63
CA LEU A 215 -7.47 4.71 -22.05
C LEU A 215 -7.58 6.12 -22.61
N HIS A 216 -7.33 7.16 -21.82
CA HIS A 216 -7.24 8.50 -22.38
C HIS A 216 -6.00 8.60 -23.30
N THR A 217 -6.23 8.92 -24.57
CA THR A 217 -5.20 9.42 -25.48
C THR A 217 -5.13 10.93 -25.29
N THR A 218 -4.11 11.43 -24.60
CA THR A 218 -3.75 12.84 -24.66
C THR A 218 -3.14 13.09 -26.04
N THR A 219 -3.95 13.60 -26.96
CA THR A 219 -3.50 14.34 -28.16
C THR A 219 -3.06 15.73 -27.77
#